data_AF-A0A965N768-F1
#
_entry.id   AF-A0A965N768-F1
#
_cell.length_a   1.000
_cell.length_b   1.000
_cell.length_c   1.000
_cell.angle_alpha   90.00
_cell.angle_beta   90.00
_cell.angle_gamma   90.00
#
_symmetry.space_group_name_H-M   'P 1'
#
loop_
_entity.id
_entity.type
_entity.pdbx_description
1 polymer ?
#
loop_
_entity_poly.entity_id
_entity_poly.type
_entity_poly.pdbx_seq_one_letter_code
_entity_poly.pdbx_strand_id
1 'polypeptide(L)'
;LEALAEIVGVDLEWPTLPPPEMTLYEDLALAKLEADIARLPEHPLMQEWQRNILASIPRSLKQVGHYRFWRDGALMADVASLTGKSINSVAEAEAQLLAFVQSAGPDQDQAILCLLHARLSRDCLVIAGENPSVGHVALAPMEPILSR
;
A
#
# COMPACT_ATOMS: atom_id res chain seq x y z
N LEU A 1 -1.78 -6.45 -12.41
CA LEU A 1 -2.70 -5.37 -12.82
C LEU A 1 -2.12 -4.63 -14.02
N GLU A 2 -0.86 -4.20 -13.94
CA GLU A 2 -0.13 -3.59 -15.07
C GLU A 2 -0.15 -4.46 -16.35
N ALA A 3 0.16 -5.75 -16.26
CA ALA A 3 0.10 -6.66 -17.43
C ALA A 3 -1.31 -6.77 -18.04
N LEU A 4 -2.35 -6.72 -17.19
CA LEU A 4 -3.74 -6.75 -17.66
C LEU A 4 -4.11 -5.44 -18.34
N ALA A 5 -3.66 -4.31 -17.79
CA ALA A 5 -3.85 -2.99 -18.39
C ALA A 5 -3.16 -2.89 -19.75
N GLU A 6 -1.97 -3.46 -19.90
CA GLU A 6 -1.26 -3.56 -21.18
C GLU A 6 -2.07 -4.37 -22.22
N ILE A 7 -2.64 -5.51 -21.82
CA ILE A 7 -3.48 -6.35 -22.69
C ILE A 7 -4.75 -5.62 -23.14
N VAL A 8 -5.40 -4.89 -22.23
CA VAL A 8 -6.68 -4.21 -22.49
C VAL A 8 -6.49 -2.80 -23.09
N GLY A 9 -5.25 -2.27 -23.10
CA GLY A 9 -4.94 -0.95 -23.62
C GLY A 9 -5.37 0.19 -22.69
N VAL A 10 -5.27 -0.02 -21.38
CA VAL A 10 -5.62 0.96 -20.35
C VAL A 10 -4.35 1.61 -19.81
N ASP A 11 -4.30 2.94 -19.85
CA ASP A 11 -3.24 3.71 -19.19
C ASP A 11 -3.52 3.81 -17.69
N LEU A 12 -2.55 3.41 -16.88
CA LEU A 12 -2.65 3.40 -15.43
C LEU A 12 -1.95 4.63 -14.83
N GLU A 13 -2.66 5.32 -13.94
CA GLU A 13 -2.09 6.43 -13.18
C GLU A 13 -1.42 5.93 -11.89
N TRP A 14 -0.30 6.57 -11.54
CA TRP A 14 0.43 6.29 -10.31
C TRP A 14 0.11 7.34 -9.26
N PRO A 15 -0.40 6.95 -8.08
CA PRO A 15 -0.59 7.88 -6.99
C PRO A 15 0.75 8.43 -6.50
N THR A 16 0.71 9.62 -5.89
CA THR A 16 1.89 10.20 -5.23
C THR A 16 1.75 10.02 -3.72
N LEU A 17 2.87 9.71 -3.07
CA LEU A 17 2.91 9.62 -1.62
C LEU A 17 2.83 11.05 -1.04
N PRO A 18 1.85 11.37 -0.18
CA PRO A 18 1.78 12.68 0.46
C PRO A 18 2.87 12.81 1.52
N PRO A 19 3.07 14.01 2.09
CA PRO A 19 3.88 14.16 3.30
C PRO A 19 3.33 13.28 4.44
N PRO A 20 4.20 12.69 5.28
CA PRO A 20 3.79 11.84 6.38
C PRO A 20 3.03 12.63 7.44
N GLU A 21 1.99 12.02 7.99
CA GLU A 21 1.29 12.57 9.13
C GLU A 21 2.16 12.48 10.40
N MET A 22 2.10 13.51 11.24
CA MET A 22 2.81 13.52 12.51
C MET A 22 2.12 12.61 13.54
N THR A 23 2.80 11.55 13.95
CA THR A 23 2.32 10.61 14.98
C THR A 23 3.32 10.55 16.13
N LEU A 24 3.45 11.64 16.89
CA LEU A 24 4.55 11.85 17.85
C LEU A 24 4.73 10.72 18.87
N TYR A 25 3.64 10.20 19.41
CA TYR A 25 3.69 9.14 20.42
C TYR A 25 4.03 7.79 19.81
N GLU A 26 3.40 7.45 18.68
CA GLU A 26 3.71 6.24 17.91
C GLU A 26 5.15 6.26 17.41
N ASP A 27 5.64 7.40 16.90
CA ASP A 27 7.01 7.59 16.42
C ASP A 27 8.02 7.34 17.52
N LEU A 28 7.78 7.91 18.70
CA LEU A 28 8.65 7.71 19.85
C LEU A 28 8.64 6.25 20.31
N ALA A 29 7.45 5.64 20.43
CA ALA A 29 7.30 4.27 20.89
C ALA A 29 7.95 3.27 19.94
N LEU A 30 7.74 3.43 18.63
CA LEU A 30 8.27 2.56 17.59
C LEU A 30 9.79 2.74 17.43
N ALA A 31 10.31 3.97 17.52
CA ALA A 31 11.74 4.23 17.53
C ALA A 31 12.43 3.60 18.75
N LYS A 32 11.78 3.67 19.92
CA LYS A 32 12.30 3.00 21.12
C LYS A 32 12.32 1.48 20.94
N LEU A 33 11.22 0.90 20.43
CA LEU A 33 11.13 -0.54 20.19
C LEU A 33 12.19 -1.02 19.21
N GLU A 34 12.42 -0.29 18.12
CA GLU A 34 13.49 -0.58 17.16
C GLU A 34 14.87 -0.57 17.84
N ALA A 35 15.16 0.45 18.65
CA ALA A 35 16.40 0.56 19.39
C ALA A 35 16.57 -0.58 20.43
N ASP A 36 15.50 -1.01 21.08
CA ASP A 36 15.53 -2.11 22.04
C ASP A 36 15.80 -3.45 21.33
N ILE A 37 15.19 -3.70 20.16
CA ILE A 37 15.45 -4.90 19.33
C ILE A 37 16.92 -4.93 18.88
N ALA A 38 17.47 -3.79 18.45
CA ALA A 38 18.86 -3.69 17.99
C ALA A 38 19.87 -4.00 19.10
N ARG A 39 19.51 -3.78 20.38
CA ARG A 39 20.36 -4.07 21.55
C ARG A 39 20.26 -5.50 22.05
N LEU A 40 19.36 -6.33 21.51
CA LEU A 40 19.27 -7.72 21.91
C LEU A 40 20.61 -8.44 21.62
N PRO A 41 21.14 -9.21 22.59
CA PRO A 41 22.42 -9.86 22.43
C PRO A 41 22.39 -10.89 21.31
N GLU A 42 23.55 -11.12 20.70
CA GLU A 42 23.72 -12.25 19.79
C GLU A 42 23.56 -13.56 20.55
N HIS A 43 22.76 -14.44 19.97
CA HIS A 43 22.52 -15.77 20.50
C HIS A 43 22.57 -16.78 19.35
N PRO A 44 23.05 -18.02 19.54
CA PRO A 44 23.07 -19.02 18.48
C PRO A 44 21.72 -19.24 17.77
N LEU A 45 20.61 -19.02 18.49
CA LEU A 45 19.23 -19.11 17.98
C LEU A 45 18.66 -17.78 17.45
N MET A 46 19.39 -16.66 17.59
CA MET A 46 18.98 -15.33 17.16
C MET A 46 20.18 -14.56 16.59
N GLN A 47 20.43 -14.83 15.32
CA GLN A 47 21.47 -14.21 14.51
C GLN A 47 21.09 -12.76 14.16
N GLU A 48 22.07 -11.98 13.73
CA GLU A 48 21.89 -10.57 13.38
C GLU A 48 20.78 -10.33 12.33
N TRP A 49 20.75 -11.13 11.27
CA TRP A 49 19.74 -10.99 10.22
C TRP A 49 18.30 -11.21 10.76
N GLN A 50 18.13 -12.08 11.76
CA GLN A 50 16.82 -12.31 12.40
C GLN A 50 16.40 -11.10 13.24
N ARG A 51 17.36 -10.45 13.94
CA ARG A 51 17.10 -9.18 14.62
C ARG A 51 16.74 -8.07 13.64
N ASN A 52 17.40 -8.01 12.49
CA ASN A 52 17.10 -7.04 11.45
C ASN A 52 15.69 -7.21 10.85
N ILE A 53 15.21 -8.46 10.74
CA ILE A 53 13.81 -8.75 10.39
C ILE A 53 12.86 -8.30 11.50
N LEU A 54 13.15 -8.59 12.77
CA LEU A 54 12.30 -8.12 13.87
C LEU A 54 12.25 -6.58 13.93
N ALA A 55 13.37 -5.92 13.69
CA ALA A 55 13.47 -4.46 13.65
C ALA A 55 12.78 -3.85 12.43
N SER A 56 12.47 -4.62 11.38
CA SER A 56 11.69 -4.11 10.24
C SER A 56 10.22 -3.91 10.60
N ILE A 57 9.69 -4.64 11.60
CA ILE A 57 8.30 -4.53 12.04
C ILE A 57 7.98 -3.11 12.55
N PRO A 58 8.69 -2.53 13.54
CA PRO A 58 8.40 -1.17 13.98
C PRO A 58 8.60 -0.13 12.86
N ARG A 59 9.56 -0.35 11.96
CA ARG A 59 9.75 0.51 10.77
C ARG A 59 8.53 0.49 9.86
N SER A 60 8.02 -0.70 9.52
CA SER A 60 6.82 -0.85 8.70
C SER A 60 5.57 -0.28 9.38
N LEU A 61 5.39 -0.52 10.68
CA LEU A 61 4.27 0.03 11.45
C LEU A 61 4.29 1.55 11.49
N LYS A 62 5.48 2.16 11.56
CA LYS A 62 5.64 3.60 11.50
C LYS A 62 5.15 4.16 10.16
N GLN A 63 5.56 3.54 9.06
CA GLN A 63 5.08 3.94 7.72
C GLN A 63 3.57 3.80 7.59
N VAL A 64 3.00 2.67 8.04
CA VAL A 64 1.54 2.49 8.06
C VAL A 64 0.85 3.57 8.89
N GLY A 65 1.41 3.92 10.05
CA GLY A 65 0.89 4.99 10.90
C GLY A 65 0.83 6.34 10.20
N HIS A 66 1.90 6.73 9.51
CA HIS A 66 2.02 8.01 8.80
C HIS A 66 1.05 8.18 7.65
N TYR A 67 0.62 7.08 7.02
CA TYR A 67 -0.15 7.13 5.78
C TYR A 67 -1.55 6.48 5.87
N ARG A 68 -1.94 5.92 7.02
CA ARG A 68 -3.22 5.20 7.17
C ARG A 68 -4.41 6.03 6.73
N PHE A 69 -4.52 7.29 7.15
CA PHE A 69 -5.69 8.11 6.89
C PHE A 69 -5.79 8.53 5.43
N TRP A 70 -4.65 8.83 4.81
CA TRP A 70 -4.59 9.07 3.37
C TRP A 70 -5.02 7.84 2.58
N ARG A 71 -4.45 6.67 2.89
CA ARG A 71 -4.78 5.42 2.19
C ARG A 71 -6.25 5.06 2.35
N ASP A 72 -6.75 5.12 3.58
CA ASP A 72 -8.11 4.74 3.93
C ASP A 72 -9.13 5.73 3.32
N GLY A 73 -8.85 7.03 3.41
CA GLY A 73 -9.67 8.08 2.79
C GLY A 73 -9.69 7.98 1.27
N ALA A 74 -8.57 7.65 0.64
CA ALA A 74 -8.49 7.45 -0.80
C ALA A 74 -9.29 6.23 -1.26
N LEU A 75 -9.22 5.09 -0.55
CA LEU A 75 -10.07 3.93 -0.85
C LEU A 75 -11.56 4.27 -0.74
N MET A 76 -11.95 4.98 0.30
CA MET A 76 -13.34 5.40 0.49
C MET A 76 -13.80 6.31 -0.65
N ALA A 77 -12.96 7.27 -1.08
CA ALA A 77 -13.25 8.17 -2.19
C ALA A 77 -13.36 7.43 -3.53
N ASP A 78 -12.42 6.52 -3.80
CA ASP A 78 -12.41 5.73 -5.05
C ASP A 78 -13.67 4.87 -5.15
N VAL A 79 -14.05 4.17 -4.07
CA VAL A 79 -15.25 3.32 -4.05
C VAL A 79 -16.52 4.16 -4.13
N ALA A 80 -16.57 5.31 -3.47
CA ALA A 80 -17.70 6.23 -3.58
C ALA A 80 -17.87 6.72 -5.02
N SER A 81 -16.78 7.05 -5.71
CA SER A 81 -16.80 7.45 -7.12
C SER A 81 -17.24 6.30 -8.04
N LEU A 82 -16.78 5.08 -7.78
CA LEU A 82 -17.11 3.91 -8.62
C LEU A 82 -18.57 3.49 -8.46
N THR A 83 -19.08 3.50 -7.22
CA THR A 83 -20.42 2.98 -6.90
C THR A 83 -21.51 4.06 -6.88
N GLY A 84 -21.12 5.34 -6.86
CA GLY A 84 -22.02 6.47 -6.67
C GLY A 84 -22.63 6.57 -5.26
N LYS A 85 -22.11 5.81 -4.29
CA LYS A 85 -22.65 5.73 -2.93
C LYS A 85 -21.77 6.48 -1.93
N SER A 86 -22.39 6.95 -0.85
CA SER A 86 -21.64 7.46 0.31
C SER A 86 -20.98 6.30 1.05
N ILE A 87 -19.73 6.50 1.46
CA ILE A 87 -18.93 5.52 2.22
C ILE A 87 -18.50 6.15 3.54
N ASN A 88 -18.84 5.52 4.66
CA ASN A 88 -18.59 6.07 6.01
C ASN A 88 -17.46 5.34 6.74
N SER A 89 -16.99 4.21 6.21
CA SER A 89 -15.89 3.44 6.79
C SER A 89 -15.14 2.63 5.72
N VAL A 90 -13.91 2.24 6.04
CA VAL A 90 -13.11 1.34 5.19
C VAL A 90 -13.79 -0.02 5.03
N ALA A 91 -14.34 -0.59 6.11
CA ALA A 91 -15.05 -1.86 6.05
C ALA A 91 -16.27 -1.79 5.12
N GLU A 92 -16.99 -0.68 5.13
CA GLU A 92 -18.07 -0.41 4.18
C GLU A 92 -17.54 -0.29 2.75
N ALA A 93 -16.44 0.42 2.53
CA ALA A 93 -15.79 0.55 1.22
C ALA A 93 -15.45 -0.83 0.64
N GLU A 94 -14.84 -1.71 1.43
CA GLU A 94 -14.46 -3.05 0.99
C GLU A 94 -15.68 -3.93 0.68
N ALA A 95 -16.71 -3.89 1.53
CA ALA A 95 -17.95 -4.63 1.29
C ALA A 95 -18.65 -4.15 0.01
N GLN A 96 -18.71 -2.84 -0.21
CA GLN A 96 -19.33 -2.26 -1.40
C GLN A 96 -18.53 -2.54 -2.67
N LEU A 97 -17.19 -2.45 -2.61
CA LEU A 97 -16.33 -2.81 -3.73
C LEU A 97 -16.51 -4.28 -4.13
N LEU A 98 -16.53 -5.19 -3.15
CA LEU A 98 -16.75 -6.61 -3.41
C LEU A 98 -18.12 -6.86 -4.07
N ALA A 99 -19.18 -6.25 -3.53
CA ALA A 99 -20.52 -6.38 -4.11
C ALA A 99 -20.59 -5.79 -5.53
N PHE A 100 -19.93 -4.65 -5.77
CA PHE A 100 -19.85 -4.03 -7.09
C PHE A 100 -19.18 -4.98 -8.08
N VAL A 101 -17.98 -5.49 -7.78
CA VAL A 101 -17.23 -6.42 -8.63
C VAL A 101 -18.03 -7.69 -8.93
N GLN A 102 -18.79 -8.23 -7.97
CA GLN A 102 -19.64 -9.41 -8.18
C GLN A 102 -20.82 -9.17 -9.13
N SER A 103 -21.29 -7.93 -9.22
CA SER A 103 -22.44 -7.53 -10.05
C SER A 103 -22.06 -6.84 -11.36
N ALA A 104 -20.78 -6.48 -11.50
CA ALA A 104 -20.26 -5.69 -12.61
C ALA A 104 -20.24 -6.49 -13.92
N GLY A 105 -20.60 -5.81 -15.01
CA GLY A 105 -20.39 -6.31 -16.37
C GLY A 105 -19.00 -5.93 -16.91
N PRO A 106 -18.61 -6.46 -18.08
CA PRO A 106 -17.32 -6.16 -18.72
C PRO A 106 -17.09 -4.67 -19.01
N ASP A 107 -18.15 -3.89 -19.11
CA ASP A 107 -18.11 -2.43 -19.27
C ASP A 107 -17.46 -1.70 -18.08
N GLN A 108 -17.38 -2.37 -16.92
CA GLN A 108 -16.77 -1.82 -15.71
C GLN A 108 -15.33 -2.32 -15.48
N ASP A 109 -14.81 -3.22 -16.31
CA ASP A 109 -13.51 -3.85 -16.11
C ASP A 109 -12.38 -2.83 -16.02
N GLN A 110 -12.40 -1.81 -16.88
CA GLN A 110 -11.42 -0.73 -16.86
C GLN A 110 -11.47 0.05 -15.55
N ALA A 111 -12.66 0.41 -15.07
CA ALA A 111 -12.82 1.20 -13.85
C ALA A 111 -12.36 0.40 -12.61
N ILE A 112 -12.70 -0.89 -12.56
CA ILE A 112 -12.26 -1.82 -11.51
C ILE A 112 -10.73 -1.97 -11.55
N LEU A 113 -10.15 -2.17 -12.73
CA LEU A 113 -8.71 -2.29 -12.92
C LEU A 113 -7.96 -1.06 -12.43
N CYS A 114 -8.41 0.14 -12.81
CA CYS A 114 -7.81 1.40 -12.36
C CYS A 114 -7.88 1.55 -10.83
N LEU A 115 -9.03 1.25 -10.21
CA LEU A 115 -9.18 1.32 -8.75
C LEU A 115 -8.26 0.32 -8.03
N LEU A 116 -8.23 -0.93 -8.49
CA LEU A 116 -7.37 -1.96 -7.89
C LEU A 116 -5.90 -1.62 -8.05
N HIS A 117 -5.51 -1.06 -9.19
CA HIS A 117 -4.15 -0.59 -9.41
C HIS A 117 -3.82 0.54 -8.44
N ALA A 118 -4.64 1.59 -8.39
CA ALA A 118 -4.42 2.71 -7.48
C ALA A 118 -4.31 2.24 -6.02
N ARG A 119 -5.19 1.34 -5.56
CA ARG A 119 -5.12 0.74 -4.21
C ARG A 119 -3.77 0.04 -3.98
N LEU A 120 -3.38 -0.86 -4.88
CA LEU A 120 -2.12 -1.60 -4.76
C LEU A 120 -0.91 -0.65 -4.76
N SER A 121 -0.88 0.33 -5.67
CA SER A 121 0.21 1.29 -5.76
C SER A 121 0.32 2.13 -4.49
N ARG A 122 -0.78 2.52 -3.85
CA ARG A 122 -0.75 3.19 -2.54
C ARG A 122 -0.13 2.29 -1.47
N ASP A 123 -0.52 1.02 -1.40
CA ASP A 123 0.07 0.07 -0.45
C ASP A 123 1.58 -0.09 -0.69
N CYS A 124 2.01 -0.18 -1.95
CA CYS A 124 3.42 -0.23 -2.31
C CYS A 124 4.18 1.03 -1.88
N LEU A 125 3.61 2.23 -2.08
CA LEU A 125 4.20 3.49 -1.65
C LEU A 125 4.32 3.57 -0.13
N VAL A 126 3.31 3.13 0.61
CA VAL A 126 3.36 3.08 2.08
C VAL A 126 4.47 2.13 2.55
N ILE A 127 4.60 0.95 1.93
CA ILE A 127 5.67 0.00 2.27
C ILE A 127 7.05 0.59 1.96
N ALA A 128 7.19 1.26 0.83
CA ALA A 128 8.45 1.85 0.40
C ALA A 128 8.85 3.08 1.24
N GLY A 129 7.87 3.82 1.75
CA GLY A 129 8.07 5.01 2.57
C GLY A 129 8.65 6.20 1.79
N GLU A 130 9.12 7.21 2.52
CA GLU A 130 9.78 8.37 1.91
C GLU A 130 11.15 7.99 1.32
N ASN A 131 11.46 8.54 0.14
CA ASN A 131 12.75 8.38 -0.54
C ASN A 131 13.18 6.90 -0.70
N PRO A 132 12.36 6.06 -1.35
CA PRO A 132 12.71 4.67 -1.55
C PRO A 132 13.95 4.54 -2.44
N SER A 133 14.71 3.46 -2.25
CA SER A 133 15.83 3.17 -3.14
C SER A 133 15.34 2.93 -4.57
N VAL A 134 16.17 3.26 -5.56
CA VAL A 134 15.84 3.15 -7.00
C VAL A 134 15.41 1.73 -7.42
N GLY A 135 15.77 0.70 -6.64
CA GLY A 135 15.37 -0.70 -6.85
C GLY A 135 14.48 -1.25 -5.74
N HIS A 136 13.70 -0.41 -5.05
CA HIS A 136 12.82 -0.89 -4.00
C HIS A 136 11.79 -1.87 -4.57
N VAL A 137 11.78 -3.11 -4.08
CA VAL A 137 11.01 -4.21 -4.67
C VAL A 137 9.51 -3.92 -4.78
N ALA A 138 8.94 -3.16 -3.83
CA ALA A 138 7.53 -2.77 -3.87
C ALA A 138 7.18 -1.79 -5.01
N LEU A 139 8.17 -1.10 -5.57
CA LEU A 139 8.01 -0.12 -6.65
C LEU A 139 8.66 -0.57 -7.96
N ALA A 140 9.07 -1.84 -8.04
CA ALA A 140 9.66 -2.39 -9.24
C ALA A 140 8.58 -2.41 -10.36
N PRO A 141 8.80 -1.73 -11.49
CA PRO A 141 7.85 -1.73 -12.59
C PRO A 141 7.75 -3.13 -13.21
N MET A 142 6.57 -3.48 -13.70
CA MET A 142 6.36 -4.72 -14.43
C MET A 142 7.02 -4.62 -15.83
N GLU A 143 7.80 -5.63 -16.22
CA GLU A 143 8.40 -5.68 -17.56
C GLU A 143 7.30 -5.90 -18.62
N PRO A 144 7.26 -5.11 -19.71
CA PRO A 144 6.23 -5.24 -20.73
C PRO A 144 6.11 -6.67 -21.28
N ILE A 145 4.88 -7.16 -21.38
CA ILE A 145 4.62 -8.52 -21.86
C ILE A 145 4.29 -8.57 -23.35
N LEU A 146 3.80 -7.46 -23.92
CA LEU A 146 3.62 -7.29 -25.34
C LEU A 146 4.86 -6.55 -25.86
N SER A 147 5.62 -7.21 -26.74
CA SER A 147 6.63 -6.54 -27.55
C SER A 147 5.94 -5.59 -28.54
N ARG A 148 5.69 -4.36 -28.10
CA ARG A 148 5.33 -3.22 -28.95
C ARG A 148 6.56 -2.36 -29.22
#